data_AF-R7U7F0-F1
#
_entry.id   AF-R7U7F0-F1
#
_cell.length_a   1.000
_cell.length_b   1.000
_cell.length_c   1.000
_cell.angle_alpha   90.00
_cell.angle_beta   90.00
_cell.angle_gamma   90.00
#
_symmetry.space_group_name_H-M   'P 1'
#
loop_
_entity.id
_entity.type
_entity.pdbx_description
1 polymer ?
#
loop_
_entity_poly.entity_id
_entity_poly.type
_entity_poly.pdbx_seq_one_letter_code
_entity_poly.pdbx_strand_id
1 'polypeptide(L)'
;MSNGRLTIKVYGGGELVPPLEVFDAVSSGTADMGHSGAYYWKGKDPATQFFTAVPFGLNAQEISSWIHYGGGQALWDEVYQPFNIKPMAGGNSGVQMAGWFNKEINSLEDLKGLKMRIPGMGGEVLKRLGGVPVNIPG
;
A
#
# COMPACT_ATOMS: atom_id res chain seq x y z
N MET A 1 19.32 19.48 -10.02
CA MET A 1 19.64 18.86 -8.72
C MET A 1 20.02 19.94 -7.72
N SER A 2 19.67 19.82 -6.44
CA SER A 2 19.66 20.90 -5.43
C SER A 2 21.01 21.56 -5.07
N ASN A 3 22.13 21.08 -5.61
CA ASN A 3 23.50 21.48 -5.24
C ASN A 3 23.79 21.29 -3.73
N GLY A 4 23.40 20.13 -3.17
CA GLY A 4 23.63 19.79 -1.75
C GLY A 4 22.71 20.50 -0.75
N ARG A 5 21.88 21.46 -1.20
CA ARG A 5 20.93 22.19 -0.32
C ARG A 5 19.78 21.33 0.20
N LEU A 6 19.54 20.19 -0.42
CA LEU A 6 18.56 19.19 0.01
C LEU A 6 19.28 17.84 0.06
N THR A 7 19.32 17.25 1.25
CA THR A 7 19.85 15.91 1.51
C THR A 7 18.75 15.07 2.13
N ILE A 8 18.65 13.80 1.73
CA ILE A 8 17.69 12.85 2.28
C ILE A 8 18.51 11.66 2.77
N LYS A 9 18.47 11.40 4.09
CA LYS A 9 19.06 10.19 4.67
C LYS A 9 18.00 9.09 4.68
N VAL A 10 18.32 7.96 4.07
CA VAL A 10 17.42 6.81 3.97
C VAL A 10 17.69 5.86 5.12
N TYR A 11 16.62 5.38 5.73
CA TYR A 11 16.63 4.34 6.75
C TYR A 11 15.86 3.13 6.22
N GLY A 12 16.42 1.93 6.40
CA GLY A 12 15.74 0.67 6.11
C GLY A 12 14.53 0.44 7.03
N GLY A 13 13.66 -0.50 6.64
CA GLY A 13 12.53 -0.88 7.48
C GLY A 13 13.00 -1.37 8.85
N GLY A 14 12.51 -0.74 9.93
CA GLY A 14 12.90 -1.07 11.30
C GLY A 14 14.13 -0.31 11.84
N GLU A 15 14.86 0.44 11.03
CA GLU A 15 16.03 1.21 11.51
C GLU A 15 15.65 2.49 12.26
N LEU A 16 14.57 3.16 11.84
CA LEU A 16 14.05 4.37 12.50
C LEU A 16 12.76 4.09 13.27
N VAL A 17 11.79 3.44 12.62
CA VAL A 17 10.51 3.02 13.20
C VAL A 17 10.14 1.62 12.65
N PRO A 18 9.27 0.86 13.33
CA PRO A 18 8.67 -0.34 12.77
C PRO A 18 8.11 -0.10 11.36
N PRO A 19 8.21 -1.06 10.42
CA PRO A 19 7.83 -0.83 9.02
C PRO A 19 6.37 -0.38 8.79
N LEU A 20 5.47 -0.77 9.70
CA LEU A 20 4.05 -0.39 9.66
C LEU A 20 3.74 0.88 10.46
N GLU A 21 4.75 1.62 10.93
CA GLU A 21 4.57 2.89 11.64
C GLU A 21 5.03 4.10 10.81
N VAL A 22 5.46 3.89 9.56
CA VAL A 22 5.92 4.96 8.65
C VAL A 22 4.89 6.08 8.51
N PHE A 23 3.60 5.75 8.43
CA PHE A 23 2.54 6.76 8.34
C PHE A 23 2.49 7.66 9.58
N ASP A 24 2.51 7.06 10.77
CA ASP A 24 2.42 7.78 12.04
C ASP A 24 3.70 8.59 12.31
N ALA A 25 4.86 8.07 11.90
CA ALA A 25 6.12 8.79 11.98
C ALA A 25 6.12 10.07 11.14
N VAL A 26 5.55 10.04 9.93
CA VAL A 26 5.42 11.24 9.09
C VAL A 26 4.33 12.17 9.59
N SER A 27 3.16 11.63 9.94
CA SER A 27 2.02 12.41 10.46
C SER A 27 2.39 13.22 11.70
N SER A 28 3.18 12.64 12.61
CA SER A 28 3.63 13.27 13.85
C SER A 28 4.87 14.17 13.69
N GLY A 29 5.52 14.18 12.52
CA GLY A 29 6.76 14.92 12.29
C GLY A 29 8.01 14.26 12.88
N THR A 30 7.93 12.99 13.32
CA THR A 30 9.11 12.19 13.71
C THR A 30 10.07 11.97 12.54
N ALA A 31 9.52 11.86 11.32
CA ALA A 31 10.27 11.83 10.06
C ALA A 31 9.65 12.80 9.06
N ASP A 32 10.48 13.51 8.30
CA ASP A 32 9.98 14.47 7.28
C ASP A 32 9.30 13.76 6.09
N MET A 33 9.72 12.53 5.80
CA MET A 33 9.27 11.74 4.64
C MET A 33 9.22 10.25 4.97
N GLY A 34 8.32 9.54 4.29
CA GLY A 34 8.20 8.09 4.37
C GLY A 34 7.91 7.48 3.00
N HIS A 35 8.38 6.25 2.77
CA HIS A 35 8.08 5.48 1.57
C HIS A 35 7.40 4.16 1.97
N SER A 36 6.16 3.94 1.50
CA SER A 36 5.36 2.76 1.83
C SER A 36 4.19 2.59 0.85
N GLY A 37 3.43 1.51 1.00
CA GLY A 37 2.18 1.28 0.26
C GLY A 37 0.97 1.83 1.00
N ALA A 38 0.16 2.65 0.34
CA ALA A 38 -1.02 3.27 0.95
C ALA A 38 -2.05 2.26 1.48
N TYR A 39 -2.13 1.06 0.90
CA TYR A 39 -3.04 -0.01 1.34
C TYR A 39 -2.82 -0.49 2.79
N TYR A 40 -1.68 -0.16 3.42
CA TYR A 40 -1.35 -0.58 4.78
C TYR A 40 -2.10 0.28 5.80
N TRP A 41 -2.56 1.46 5.36
CA TRP A 41 -3.22 2.46 6.18
C TRP A 41 -4.74 2.33 6.15
N LYS A 42 -5.28 1.19 5.71
CA LYS A 42 -6.73 0.92 5.71
C LYS A 42 -7.40 1.10 7.07
N GLY A 43 -6.63 0.94 8.16
CA GLY A 43 -7.09 1.16 9.52
C GLY A 43 -7.09 2.63 9.96
N LYS A 44 -6.42 3.52 9.20
CA LYS A 44 -6.46 4.98 9.38
C LYS A 44 -7.62 5.57 8.59
N ASP A 45 -7.71 5.21 7.31
CA ASP A 45 -8.86 5.50 6.47
C ASP A 45 -8.99 4.41 5.38
N PRO A 46 -10.18 3.81 5.17
CA PRO A 46 -10.37 2.74 4.17
C PRO A 46 -10.11 3.20 2.72
N ALA A 47 -10.27 4.49 2.42
CA ALA A 47 -10.04 5.03 1.08
C ALA A 47 -8.55 5.07 0.68
N THR A 48 -7.62 5.01 1.65
CA THR A 48 -6.17 4.97 1.37
C THR A 48 -5.78 3.83 0.42
N GLN A 49 -6.55 2.74 0.42
CA GLN A 49 -6.30 1.56 -0.38
C GLN A 49 -6.40 1.80 -1.90
N PHE A 50 -7.23 2.77 -2.33
CA PHE A 50 -7.43 3.09 -3.74
C PHE A 50 -6.18 3.69 -4.41
N PHE A 51 -5.26 4.24 -3.63
CA PHE A 51 -4.02 4.85 -4.13
C PHE A 51 -2.84 3.87 -4.20
N THR A 52 -3.07 2.57 -3.93
CA THR A 52 -2.07 1.54 -4.20
C THR A 52 -2.52 0.60 -5.32
N ALA A 53 -3.54 -0.22 -5.06
CA ALA A 53 -4.07 -1.16 -6.03
C ALA A 53 -5.41 -1.73 -5.52
N VAL A 54 -6.31 -2.02 -6.45
CA VAL A 54 -7.59 -2.69 -6.21
C VAL A 54 -7.60 -3.99 -7.01
N PRO A 55 -8.12 -5.12 -6.47
CA PRO A 55 -8.34 -6.32 -7.26
C PRO A 55 -9.14 -6.01 -8.53
N PHE A 56 -8.65 -6.47 -9.69
CA PHE A 56 -9.24 -6.17 -11.01
C PHE A 56 -9.30 -4.68 -11.38
N GLY A 57 -8.47 -3.86 -10.73
CA GLY A 57 -8.37 -2.43 -11.00
C GLY A 57 -7.41 -2.09 -12.15
N LEU A 58 -6.97 -0.83 -12.14
CA LEU A 58 -6.10 -0.24 -13.14
C LEU A 58 -4.70 -0.88 -13.16
N ASN A 59 -4.10 -1.00 -14.34
CA ASN A 59 -2.70 -1.35 -14.50
C ASN A 59 -1.77 -0.16 -14.14
N ALA A 60 -0.45 -0.38 -14.19
CA ALA A 60 0.55 0.62 -13.80
C ALA A 60 0.46 1.93 -14.60
N GLN A 61 0.18 1.86 -15.91
CA GLN A 61 0.04 3.06 -16.75
C GLN A 61 -1.27 3.79 -16.41
N GLU A 62 -2.36 3.05 -16.32
CA GLU A 62 -3.69 3.59 -16.06
C GLU A 62 -3.79 4.27 -14.68
N ILE A 63 -3.28 3.65 -13.62
CA ILE A 63 -3.30 4.27 -12.27
C ILE A 63 -2.41 5.52 -12.23
N SER A 64 -1.26 5.48 -12.92
CA SER A 64 -0.39 6.65 -13.02
C SER A 64 -1.09 7.78 -13.78
N SER A 65 -1.76 7.48 -14.89
CA SER A 65 -2.55 8.45 -15.65
C SER A 65 -3.69 9.04 -14.84
N TRP A 66 -4.41 8.20 -14.09
CA TRP A 66 -5.50 8.67 -13.23
C TRP A 66 -5.00 9.58 -12.09
N ILE A 67 -3.90 9.23 -11.42
CA ILE A 67 -3.32 10.07 -10.37
C ILE A 67 -2.89 11.44 -10.91
N HIS A 68 -2.15 11.47 -12.02
CA HIS A 68 -1.53 12.69 -12.52
C HIS A 68 -2.48 13.57 -13.34
N TYR A 69 -3.43 12.96 -14.05
CA TYR A 69 -4.26 13.67 -15.05
C TYR A 69 -5.77 13.42 -14.88
N GLY A 70 -6.16 12.38 -14.16
CA GLY A 70 -7.57 11.99 -13.94
C GLY A 70 -8.17 12.45 -12.61
N GLY A 71 -7.50 13.36 -11.89
CA GLY A 71 -7.96 13.87 -10.59
C GLY A 71 -7.62 12.99 -9.39
N GLY A 72 -6.91 11.87 -9.57
CA GLY A 72 -6.57 10.97 -8.47
C GLY A 72 -5.69 11.62 -7.39
N GLN A 73 -4.77 12.53 -7.76
CA GLN A 73 -3.97 13.26 -6.76
C GLN A 73 -4.82 14.16 -5.85
N ALA A 74 -5.86 14.81 -6.38
CA ALA A 74 -6.73 15.68 -5.58
C ALA A 74 -7.52 14.87 -4.54
N LEU A 75 -8.04 13.70 -4.94
CA LEU A 75 -8.68 12.75 -4.03
C LEU A 75 -7.70 12.20 -3.00
N TRP A 76 -6.45 11.94 -3.41
CA TRP A 76 -5.42 11.46 -2.49
C TRP A 76 -5.08 12.51 -1.44
N ASP A 77 -4.90 13.76 -1.86
CA ASP A 77 -4.67 14.89 -0.97
C ASP A 77 -5.82 15.07 0.02
N GLU A 78 -7.07 14.98 -0.44
CA GLU A 78 -8.26 15.08 0.41
C GLU A 78 -8.27 14.02 1.51
N VAL A 79 -8.03 12.75 1.15
CA VAL A 79 -7.98 11.63 2.11
C VAL A 79 -6.84 11.81 3.12
N TYR A 80 -5.70 12.37 2.71
CA TYR A 80 -4.51 12.49 3.56
C TYR A 80 -4.44 13.80 4.35
N GLN A 81 -5.26 14.80 4.02
CA GLN A 81 -5.27 16.12 4.65
C GLN A 81 -5.42 16.06 6.18
N PRO A 82 -6.33 15.24 6.77
CA PRO A 82 -6.50 15.17 8.23
C PRO A 82 -5.27 14.65 8.97
N PHE A 83 -4.34 13.99 8.26
CA PHE A 83 -3.16 13.36 8.83
C PHE A 83 -1.90 14.21 8.68
N ASN A 84 -1.99 15.43 8.14
CA ASN A 84 -0.85 16.32 7.91
C ASN A 84 0.23 15.67 7.01
N ILE A 85 -0.19 14.90 5.99
CA ILE A 85 0.71 14.24 5.05
C ILE A 85 0.38 14.72 3.63
N LYS A 86 1.43 15.04 2.84
CA LYS A 86 1.33 15.21 1.39
C LYS A 86 1.67 13.90 0.69
N PRO A 87 0.70 13.14 0.18
CA PRO A 87 0.98 11.90 -0.52
C PRO A 87 1.45 12.16 -1.96
N MET A 88 2.29 11.27 -2.48
CA MET A 88 2.77 11.30 -3.86
C MET A 88 3.04 9.87 -4.37
N ALA A 89 2.92 9.67 -5.68
CA ALA A 89 3.28 8.40 -6.30
C ALA A 89 4.78 8.10 -6.11
N GLY A 90 5.10 6.95 -5.52
CA GLY A 90 6.47 6.55 -5.17
C GLY A 90 7.07 5.44 -6.04
N GLY A 91 6.36 4.98 -7.07
CA GLY A 91 6.75 3.86 -7.91
C GLY A 91 5.60 2.86 -8.11
N ASN A 92 5.76 1.95 -9.06
CA ASN A 92 4.76 0.91 -9.36
C ASN A 92 5.46 -0.40 -9.75
N SER A 93 5.05 -1.52 -9.16
CA SER A 93 5.63 -2.85 -9.44
C SER A 93 5.13 -3.49 -10.73
N GLY A 94 4.11 -2.91 -11.38
CA GLY A 94 3.33 -3.60 -12.40
C GLY A 94 2.45 -4.69 -11.81
N VAL A 95 2.02 -5.62 -12.67
CA VAL A 95 1.22 -6.78 -12.26
C VAL A 95 2.05 -7.68 -11.36
N GLN A 96 1.55 -7.95 -10.15
CA GLN A 96 2.17 -8.87 -9.21
C GLN A 96 1.70 -10.31 -9.46
N MET A 97 2.56 -11.27 -9.17
CA MET A 97 2.18 -12.69 -9.11
C MET A 97 1.25 -12.95 -7.92
N ALA A 98 0.41 -13.97 -8.02
CA ALA A 98 -0.64 -14.28 -7.03
C ALA A 98 -0.11 -14.82 -5.68
N GLY A 99 1.19 -15.10 -5.57
CA GLY A 99 1.84 -15.59 -4.36
C GLY A 99 2.53 -16.94 -4.54
N TRP A 100 2.94 -17.51 -3.42
CA TRP A 100 3.59 -18.81 -3.34
C TRP A 100 2.75 -19.73 -2.45
N PHE A 101 2.51 -20.96 -2.92
CA PHE A 101 1.63 -21.91 -2.26
C PHE A 101 2.35 -23.24 -2.07
N ASN A 102 2.12 -23.89 -0.93
CA ASN A 102 2.66 -25.21 -0.61
C ASN A 102 1.75 -26.36 -1.06
N LYS A 103 0.61 -26.03 -1.65
CA LYS A 103 -0.36 -26.94 -2.26
C LYS A 103 -0.93 -26.27 -3.51
N GLU A 104 -1.41 -27.08 -4.45
CA GLU A 104 -2.14 -26.56 -5.61
C GLU A 104 -3.48 -25.94 -5.19
N ILE A 105 -3.95 -24.96 -5.98
CA ILE A 105 -5.23 -24.29 -5.80
C ILE A 105 -6.00 -24.50 -7.12
N ASN A 106 -6.92 -25.47 -7.11
CA ASN A 106 -7.64 -25.90 -8.31
C ASN A 106 -9.12 -25.50 -8.26
N SER A 107 -9.63 -25.12 -7.08
CA SER A 107 -11.02 -24.75 -6.84
C SER A 107 -11.16 -23.70 -5.73
N LEU A 108 -12.36 -23.12 -5.59
CA LEU A 108 -12.66 -22.20 -4.48
C LEU A 108 -12.60 -22.89 -3.10
N GLU A 109 -12.86 -24.19 -3.04
CA GLU A 109 -12.77 -24.95 -1.79
C GLU A 109 -11.35 -24.97 -1.23
N ASP A 110 -10.33 -24.94 -2.10
CA ASP A 110 -8.92 -24.94 -1.69
C ASP A 110 -8.51 -23.67 -0.93
N LEU A 111 -9.28 -22.58 -1.09
CA LEU A 111 -9.09 -21.30 -0.42
C LEU A 111 -9.65 -21.29 1.02
N LYS A 112 -10.58 -22.20 1.34
CA LYS A 112 -11.18 -22.23 2.69
C LYS A 112 -10.12 -22.61 3.72
N GLY A 113 -10.01 -21.79 4.76
CA GLY A 113 -9.00 -21.94 5.82
C GLY A 113 -7.56 -21.65 5.37
N LEU A 114 -7.33 -21.25 4.11
CA LEU A 114 -6.00 -20.93 3.61
C LEU A 114 -5.45 -19.70 4.33
N LYS A 115 -4.45 -19.91 5.18
CA LYS A 115 -3.69 -18.82 5.81
C LYS A 115 -2.69 -18.27 4.81
N MET A 116 -2.90 -17.02 4.38
CA MET A 116 -2.07 -16.39 3.34
C MET A 116 -1.69 -14.98 3.75
N ARG A 117 -0.41 -14.63 3.58
CA ARG A 117 0.02 -13.24 3.70
C ARG A 117 -0.42 -12.48 2.44
N ILE A 118 -1.41 -11.60 2.60
CA ILE A 118 -1.94 -10.78 1.51
C ILE A 118 -2.50 -9.46 2.06
N PRO A 119 -1.86 -8.31 1.77
CA PRO A 119 -2.32 -7.02 2.26
C PRO A 119 -3.44 -6.44 1.39
N GLY A 120 -3.98 -5.28 1.81
CA GLY A 120 -4.94 -4.50 1.03
C GLY A 120 -6.29 -5.19 0.80
N MET A 121 -7.00 -4.76 -0.24
CA MET A 121 -8.33 -5.30 -0.59
C MET A 121 -8.29 -6.75 -1.08
N GLY A 122 -7.15 -7.25 -1.57
CA GLY A 122 -6.99 -8.66 -1.92
C GLY A 122 -7.23 -9.60 -0.73
N GLY A 123 -6.80 -9.17 0.47
CA GLY A 123 -7.09 -9.91 1.71
C GLY A 123 -8.57 -9.96 2.07
N GLU A 124 -9.32 -8.88 1.83
CA GLU A 124 -10.77 -8.86 2.06
C GLU A 124 -11.53 -9.78 1.09
N VAL A 125 -11.08 -9.83 -0.17
CA VAL A 125 -11.62 -10.78 -1.17
C VAL A 125 -11.34 -12.22 -0.74
N LEU A 126 -10.09 -12.54 -0.37
CA LEU A 126 -9.74 -13.89 0.10
C LEU A 126 -10.54 -14.29 1.34
N LYS A 127 -10.74 -13.36 2.28
CA LYS A 127 -11.55 -13.59 3.49
C LYS A 127 -12.99 -13.97 3.16
N ARG A 128 -13.61 -13.30 2.18
CA ARG A 128 -14.98 -13.63 1.72
C ARG A 128 -15.07 -15.01 1.06
N LEU A 129 -13.97 -15.51 0.50
CA LEU A 129 -13.86 -16.87 -0.05
C LEU A 129 -13.52 -17.93 1.02
N GLY A 130 -13.45 -17.55 2.30
CA GLY A 130 -13.21 -18.45 3.42
C GLY A 130 -11.74 -18.60 3.82
N GLY A 131 -10.83 -17.86 3.18
CA GLY A 131 -9.42 -17.83 3.56
C GLY A 131 -9.16 -16.96 4.80
N VAL A 132 -7.92 -17.01 5.29
CA VAL A 132 -7.47 -16.29 6.49
C VAL A 132 -6.30 -15.38 6.09
N PRO A 133 -6.58 -14.12 5.68
CA PRO A 133 -5.52 -13.19 5.32
C PRO A 133 -4.70 -12.80 6.55
N VAL A 134 -3.37 -12.73 6.39
CA VAL A 134 -2.43 -12.31 7.43
C VAL A 134 -1.71 -11.06 6.95
N ASN A 135 -1.62 -10.04 7.81
CA ASN A 135 -0.89 -8.81 7.50
C ASN A 135 0.46 -8.82 8.21
N ILE A 136 1.54 -8.97 7.44
CA ILE A 136 2.94 -8.97 7.93
C ILE A 136 3.72 -8.03 7.00
N PRO A 137 4.62 -7.17 7.54
CA PRO A 137 5.52 -6.38 6.70
C PRO A 137 6.34 -7.29 5.76
N GLY A 138 6.68 -6.74 4.59
CA GLY A 138 7.51 -7.41 3.59
C GLY A 138 8.98 -7.29 3.89
#